data_AF-A0A3A1NKA0-F1
#
_entry.id   AF-A0A3A1NKA0-F1
#
_cell.length_a   1.000
_cell.length_b   1.000
_cell.length_c   1.000
_cell.angle_alpha   90.00
_cell.angle_beta   90.00
_cell.angle_gamma   90.00
#
_symmetry.space_group_name_H-M   'P 1'
#
loop_
_entity.id
_entity.type
_entity.pdbx_description
1 polymer ?
#
loop_
_entity_poly.entity_id
_entity_poly.type
_entity_poly.pdbx_seq_one_letter_code
_entity_poly.pdbx_strand_id
1 'polypeptide(L)'
;MKSKKKRLKTLEEIQQLRSNLSGLLGNNKSIDPKGNYVFFEVKDNNHLLTQIISLLEVCVFALDGEGMMLFPANQNASKEDSVIQVLELVLSILPDSQLYFMDKLDEKLSILKD
;
A
#
# COMPACT_ATOMS: atom_id res chain seq x y z
N MET A 1 9.01 -12.24 -37.30
CA MET A 1 9.02 -10.76 -37.14
C MET A 1 7.92 -10.23 -36.21
N LYS A 2 6.65 -10.66 -36.32
CA LYS A 2 5.54 -10.14 -35.48
C LYS A 2 5.76 -10.31 -33.96
N SER A 3 6.27 -11.45 -33.50
CA SER A 3 6.52 -11.69 -32.06
C SER A 3 7.63 -10.80 -31.47
N LYS A 4 8.76 -10.60 -32.18
CA LYS A 4 9.81 -9.66 -31.74
C LYS A 4 9.30 -8.22 -31.59
N LYS A 5 8.47 -7.74 -32.52
CA LYS A 5 7.88 -6.40 -32.46
C LYS A 5 6.89 -6.26 -31.28
N LYS A 6 6.11 -7.32 -31.00
CA LYS A 6 5.21 -7.38 -29.83
C LYS A 6 6.00 -7.31 -28.53
N ARG A 7 7.06 -8.12 -28.39
CA ARG A 7 7.93 -8.11 -27.19
C ARG A 7 8.59 -6.76 -26.96
N LEU A 8 9.09 -6.11 -28.01
CA LEU A 8 9.68 -4.77 -27.89
C LEU A 8 8.67 -3.74 -27.39
N LYS A 9 7.46 -3.73 -27.97
CA LYS A 9 6.38 -2.84 -27.52
C LYS A 9 6.00 -3.09 -26.06
N THR A 10 5.91 -4.35 -25.63
CA THR A 10 5.62 -4.69 -24.24
C THR A 10 6.71 -4.21 -23.29
N LEU A 11 7.99 -4.27 -23.68
CA LEU A 11 9.09 -3.73 -22.87
C LEU A 11 9.04 -2.20 -22.76
N GLU A 12 8.68 -1.49 -23.83
CA GLU A 12 8.47 -0.03 -23.81
C GLU A 12 7.32 0.34 -22.86
N GLU A 13 6.21 -0.40 -22.91
CA GLU A 13 5.06 -0.21 -22.01
C GLU A 13 5.44 -0.43 -20.54
N ILE A 14 6.25 -1.45 -20.22
CA ILE A 14 6.77 -1.70 -18.87
C ILE A 14 7.63 -0.53 -18.37
N GLN A 15 8.50 0.02 -19.23
CA GLN A 15 9.33 1.18 -18.87
C GLN A 15 8.48 2.42 -18.55
N GLN A 16 7.42 2.66 -19.33
CA GLN A 16 6.51 3.79 -19.11
C GLN A 16 5.68 3.62 -17.83
N LEU A 17 5.21 2.40 -17.53
CA LEU A 17 4.53 2.11 -16.26
C LEU A 17 5.45 2.42 -15.07
N ARG A 18 6.75 2.08 -15.16
CA ARG A 18 7.74 2.34 -14.10
C ARG A 18 7.96 3.83 -13.86
N SER A 19 8.02 4.66 -14.91
CA SER A 19 8.14 6.11 -14.74
C SER A 19 6.89 6.72 -14.10
N ASN A 20 5.71 6.22 -14.43
CA ASN A 20 4.46 6.72 -13.87
C ASN A 20 4.30 6.39 -12.37
N LEU A 21 4.85 5.25 -11.93
CA LEU A 21 4.87 4.87 -10.51
C LEU A 21 5.61 5.90 -9.64
N SER A 22 6.74 6.43 -10.11
CA SER A 22 7.48 7.47 -9.37
C SER A 22 6.71 8.78 -9.20
N GLY A 23 5.72 9.05 -10.06
CA GLY A 23 4.84 10.22 -9.93
C GLY A 23 3.65 10.00 -9.00
N LEU A 24 3.18 8.76 -8.86
CA LEU A 24 2.06 8.41 -7.98
C LEU A 24 2.46 8.32 -6.50
N LEU A 25 3.71 7.93 -6.22
CA LEU A 25 4.25 7.81 -4.85
C LEU A 25 4.62 9.15 -4.19
N GLY A 26 4.34 10.28 -4.85
CA GLY A 26 4.76 11.58 -4.38
C GLY A 26 3.89 12.71 -4.92
N ASN A 27 2.62 12.74 -4.52
CA ASN A 27 1.80 13.93 -4.70
C ASN A 27 2.15 14.99 -3.65
N ASN A 28 3.33 15.60 -3.80
CA ASN A 28 3.79 16.79 -3.06
C ASN A 28 2.87 18.01 -3.22
N LYS A 29 1.77 17.90 -3.99
CA LYS A 29 0.86 18.98 -4.36
C LYS A 29 -0.42 19.05 -3.52
N SER A 30 -0.68 18.05 -2.66
CA SER A 30 -1.86 18.01 -1.79
C SER A 30 -1.57 18.28 -0.30
N ILE A 31 -0.29 18.47 0.02
CA ILE A 31 0.20 18.67 1.37
C ILE A 31 0.15 20.17 1.66
N ASP A 32 -0.75 20.62 2.56
CA ASP A 32 -0.77 21.99 3.06
C ASP A 32 0.60 22.32 3.68
N PRO A 33 1.42 23.23 3.13
CA PRO A 33 2.75 23.49 3.64
C PRO A 33 2.81 23.96 5.10
N LYS A 34 1.66 24.30 5.73
CA LYS A 34 1.55 24.73 7.13
C LYS A 34 1.05 23.65 8.09
N GLY A 35 0.77 22.45 7.63
CA GLY A 35 0.33 21.33 8.47
C GLY A 35 1.42 20.78 9.38
N ASN A 36 1.03 20.17 10.50
CA ASN A 36 1.95 19.39 11.33
C ASN A 36 2.09 17.99 10.73
N TYR A 37 3.21 17.76 10.04
CA TYR A 37 3.49 16.47 9.40
C TYR A 37 4.37 15.59 10.28
N VAL A 38 4.01 14.32 10.34
CA VAL A 38 4.83 13.27 10.93
C VAL A 38 5.28 12.36 9.81
N PHE A 39 6.59 12.11 9.75
CA PHE A 39 7.20 11.17 8.83
C PHE A 39 7.73 10.00 9.67
N PHE A 40 7.53 8.78 9.18
CA PHE A 40 8.17 7.60 9.74
C PHE A 40 8.97 6.91 8.64
N GLU A 41 10.13 6.37 9.02
CA GLU A 41 11.01 5.69 8.10
C GLU A 41 10.70 4.19 8.11
N VAL A 42 10.63 3.60 6.91
CA VAL A 42 10.57 2.15 6.73
C VAL A 42 11.84 1.70 6.03
N LYS A 43 12.41 0.60 6.52
CA LYS A 43 13.68 0.07 6.02
C LYS A 43 13.60 -0.33 4.54
N ASP A 44 12.53 -1.00 4.14
CA ASP A 44 12.25 -1.45 2.78
C ASP A 44 10.76 -1.80 2.61
N ASN A 45 10.37 -2.16 1.39
CA ASN A 45 8.98 -2.52 1.06
C ASN A 45 8.49 -3.77 1.81
N ASN A 46 9.38 -4.72 2.13
CA ASN A 46 8.99 -5.93 2.85
C ASN A 46 8.72 -5.61 4.32
N HIS A 47 9.51 -4.70 4.91
CA HIS A 47 9.28 -4.19 6.25
C HIS A 47 7.94 -3.45 6.34
N LEU A 48 7.63 -2.57 5.39
CA LEU A 48 6.32 -1.89 5.32
C LEU A 48 5.16 -2.90 5.18
N LEU A 49 5.29 -3.88 4.29
CA LEU A 49 4.28 -4.93 4.11
C LEU A 49 4.07 -5.74 5.40
N THR A 50 5.15 -6.10 6.09
CA THR A 50 5.09 -6.83 7.36
C THR A 50 4.35 -6.02 8.42
N GLN A 51 4.61 -4.71 8.50
CA GLN A 51 3.91 -3.81 9.41
C GLN A 51 2.42 -3.71 9.09
N ILE A 52 2.05 -3.58 7.81
CA ILE A 52 0.66 -3.59 7.35
C ILE A 52 -0.05 -4.89 7.74
N ILE A 53 0.57 -6.04 7.47
CA ILE A 53 0.03 -7.37 7.82
C ILE A 53 -0.18 -7.46 9.33
N SER A 54 0.81 -7.05 10.13
CA SER A 54 0.72 -7.09 11.59
C SER A 54 -0.44 -6.23 12.12
N LEU A 55 -0.66 -5.05 11.54
CA LEU A 55 -1.79 -4.17 11.91
C LEU A 55 -3.14 -4.81 11.55
N LEU A 56 -3.24 -5.45 10.38
CA LEU A 56 -4.45 -6.16 9.96
C LEU A 56 -4.74 -7.37 10.86
N GLU A 57 -3.71 -8.14 11.23
CA GLU A 57 -3.84 -9.26 12.16
C GLU A 57 -4.36 -8.78 13.52
N VAL A 58 -3.83 -7.68 14.06
CA VAL A 58 -4.33 -7.07 15.31
C VAL A 58 -5.80 -6.66 15.20
N CYS A 59 -6.22 -6.09 14.07
CA CYS A 59 -7.63 -5.78 13.83
C CYS A 59 -8.51 -7.04 13.86
N VAL A 60 -8.08 -8.11 13.19
CA VAL A 60 -8.80 -9.41 13.19
C VAL A 60 -8.90 -9.97 14.61
N PHE A 61 -7.78 -10.04 15.34
CA PHE A 61 -7.75 -10.51 16.72
C PHE A 61 -8.65 -9.68 17.66
N ALA A 62 -8.72 -8.36 17.46
CA ALA A 62 -9.59 -7.49 18.26
C ALA A 62 -11.07 -7.70 17.98
N LEU A 63 -11.44 -7.94 16.72
CA LEU A 63 -12.82 -8.20 16.30
C LEU A 63 -13.31 -9.60 16.70
N ASP A 64 -12.44 -10.61 16.66
CA ASP A 64 -12.76 -11.99 17.04
C ASP A 64 -12.99 -12.18 18.56
N GLY A 65 -12.84 -11.11 19.35
CA GLY A 65 -13.16 -11.10 20.77
C GLY A 65 -12.10 -11.72 21.69
N GLU A 66 -11.05 -12.32 21.11
CA GLU A 66 -9.86 -12.78 21.85
C GLU A 66 -8.90 -11.64 22.21
N GLY A 67 -9.01 -10.50 21.51
CA GLY A 67 -8.25 -9.29 21.81
C GLY A 67 -8.77 -8.57 23.05
N MET A 68 -8.07 -8.73 24.16
CA MET A 68 -8.16 -7.81 25.29
C MET A 68 -7.54 -6.47 24.86
N MET A 69 -8.36 -5.53 24.37
CA MET A 69 -7.95 -4.12 24.20
C MET A 69 -7.73 -3.51 25.59
N LEU A 70 -6.61 -3.89 26.21
CA LEU A 70 -6.16 -3.40 27.51
C LEU A 70 -5.65 -1.98 27.34
N PHE A 71 -6.57 -1.01 27.29
CA PHE A 71 -6.24 0.36 27.66
C PHE A 71 -7.36 0.98 28.50
N PRO A 72 -7.18 1.06 29.84
CA PRO A 72 -8.18 1.66 30.73
C PRO A 72 -8.35 3.19 30.53
N ALA A 73 -7.52 3.83 29.69
CA ALA A 73 -7.54 5.27 29.45
C ALA A 73 -8.43 5.72 28.28
N ASN A 74 -8.92 4.81 27.44
CA ASN A 74 -9.76 5.16 26.28
C ASN A 74 -11.19 4.59 26.40
N GLN A 75 -11.82 4.84 27.55
CA GLN A 75 -13.17 4.32 27.88
C GLN A 75 -14.29 4.90 26.99
N ASN A 76 -13.97 5.89 26.14
CA ASN A 76 -14.93 6.60 25.30
C ASN A 76 -14.99 6.09 23.86
N ALA A 77 -14.10 5.16 23.46
CA ALA A 77 -14.07 4.60 22.11
C ALA A 77 -14.56 3.15 22.13
N SER A 78 -15.44 2.78 21.20
CA SER A 78 -15.79 1.37 21.01
C SER A 78 -14.60 0.59 20.43
N LYS A 79 -14.66 -0.74 20.54
CA LYS A 79 -13.64 -1.61 19.92
C LYS A 79 -13.65 -1.42 18.41
N GLU A 80 -14.85 -1.29 17.86
CA GLU A 80 -15.12 -1.05 16.45
C GLU A 80 -14.51 0.28 15.98
N ASP A 81 -14.69 1.36 16.73
CA ASP A 81 -14.09 2.67 16.41
C ASP A 81 -12.55 2.59 16.37
N SER A 82 -11.97 1.87 17.33
CA SER A 82 -10.51 1.68 17.40
C SER A 82 -9.99 0.85 16.22
N VAL A 83 -10.69 -0.20 15.84
CA VAL A 83 -10.35 -1.03 14.67
C VAL A 83 -10.50 -0.24 13.38
N ILE A 84 -11.58 0.53 13.22
CA ILE A 84 -11.80 1.39 12.06
C ILE A 84 -10.63 2.36 11.90
N GLN A 85 -10.17 2.99 12.99
CA GLN A 85 -9.07 3.95 12.93
C GLN A 85 -7.74 3.29 12.52
N VAL A 86 -7.48 2.04 12.92
CA VAL A 86 -6.30 1.29 12.45
C VAL A 86 -6.44 0.89 10.98
N LEU A 87 -7.63 0.51 10.52
CA LEU A 87 -7.89 0.21 9.12
C LEU A 87 -7.73 1.44 8.21
N GLU A 88 -8.16 2.61 8.66
CA GLU A 88 -7.93 3.89 7.96
C GLU A 88 -6.43 4.19 7.85
N LEU A 89 -5.66 3.96 8.92
CA LEU A 89 -4.20 4.09 8.89
C LEU A 89 -3.59 3.11 7.88
N VAL A 90 -4.00 1.84 7.89
CA VAL A 90 -3.55 0.83 6.92
C VAL A 90 -3.82 1.28 5.48
N LEU A 91 -5.02 1.79 5.20
CA LEU A 91 -5.36 2.34 3.88
C LEU A 91 -4.47 3.53 3.50
N SER A 92 -4.09 4.38 4.46
CA SER A 92 -3.24 5.54 4.17
C SER A 92 -1.78 5.18 3.88
N ILE A 93 -1.29 4.05 4.40
CA ILE A 93 0.10 3.60 4.22
C ILE A 93 0.24 2.50 3.16
N LEU A 94 -0.88 1.94 2.69
CA LEU A 94 -0.90 0.97 1.60
C LEU A 94 -0.31 1.62 0.35
N PRO A 95 0.68 0.99 -0.30
CA PRO A 95 1.28 1.55 -1.49
C PRO A 95 0.40 1.24 -2.72
N ASP A 96 -0.82 1.81 -2.76
CA ASP A 96 -1.85 1.56 -3.79
C ASP A 96 -1.31 1.66 -5.22
N SER A 97 -0.48 2.66 -5.45
CA SER A 97 0.15 2.86 -6.75
C SER A 97 1.17 1.78 -7.10
N GLN A 98 1.91 1.25 -6.13
CA GLN A 98 2.82 0.12 -6.32
C GLN A 98 2.06 -1.17 -6.56
N LEU A 99 0.98 -1.41 -5.82
CA LEU A 99 0.10 -2.57 -6.02
C LEU A 99 -0.49 -2.56 -7.45
N TYR A 100 -1.10 -1.45 -7.87
CA TYR A 100 -1.63 -1.31 -9.23
C TYR A 100 -0.55 -1.47 -10.31
N PHE A 101 0.65 -0.91 -10.08
CA PHE A 101 1.78 -1.10 -11.00
C PHE A 101 2.19 -2.57 -11.10
N MET A 102 2.29 -3.28 -9.97
CA MET A 102 2.66 -4.69 -9.92
C MET A 102 1.66 -5.56 -10.69
N ASP A 103 0.36 -5.34 -10.51
CA ASP A 103 -0.69 -6.04 -11.27
C ASP A 103 -0.55 -5.81 -12.79
N LYS A 104 -0.32 -4.56 -13.20
CA LYS A 104 -0.11 -4.21 -14.61
C LYS A 104 1.18 -4.78 -15.17
N LEU A 105 2.24 -4.85 -14.36
CA LEU A 105 3.50 -5.45 -14.74
C LEU A 105 3.33 -6.95 -14.98
N ASP A 106 2.65 -7.66 -14.08
CA ASP A 106 2.39 -9.09 -14.21
C ASP A 106 1.55 -9.41 -15.45
N GLU A 107 0.53 -8.58 -15.74
CA GLU A 107 -0.24 -8.66 -16.98
C GLU A 107 0.68 -8.57 -18.22
N LYS A 108 1.60 -7.61 -18.24
CA LYS A 108 2.54 -7.41 -19.37
C LYS A 108 3.60 -8.51 -19.47
N LEU A 109 4.09 -9.01 -18.34
CA LEU A 109 5.07 -10.10 -18.30
C LEU A 109 4.47 -11.44 -18.74
N SER A 110 3.18 -11.68 -18.47
CA SER A 110 2.49 -12.88 -18.96
C SER A 110 2.52 -12.98 -20.48
N ILE A 111 2.36 -11.84 -21.18
CA ILE A 111 2.37 -11.74 -22.65
C ILE A 111 3.74 -12.06 -23.26
N LEU A 112 4.83 -11.98 -22.48
CA LEU A 112 6.19 -12.28 -22.93
C LEU A 112 6.57 -13.76 -22.75
N LYS A 113 5.80 -14.52 -21.97
CA LYS A 113 6.00 -15.95 -21.74
C LYS A 113 5.43 -16.81 -22.88
N ASP A 114 4.55 -16.24 -23.70
CA ASP A 114 3.99 -16.81 -24.93
C ASP A 114 4.77 -16.39 -26.20
#